data_AF-A0AA42K122-F1
#
_entry.id   AF-A0AA42K122-F1
#
_cell.length_a   1.000
_cell.length_b   1.000
_cell.length_c   1.000
_cell.angle_alpha   90.00
_cell.angle_beta   90.00
_cell.angle_gamma   90.00
#
_symmetry.space_group_name_H-M   'P 1'
#
loop_
_entity.id
_entity.type
_entity.pdbx_description
1 polymer ?
#
loop_
_entity_poly.entity_id
_entity_poly.type
_entity_poly.pdbx_seq_one_letter_code
_entity_poly.pdbx_strand_id
1 'polypeptide(L)'
;MNTSELIIPLSSIVSAIFIFLGVYIFSPLAIVARDFFILTLFKKYILNQKFYMSIDMLNLDKAHLDLIYNKSSSTYNNRYEIDNEEVTKEEYDKYIKQYNFHKNRFSKIHNELILKLNLIGRVCKYYKLDDFQESINKDIDKNYDIHIESLKKELFWQQRVEN
;
A
#
# COMPACT_ATOMS: atom_id res chain seq x y z
N MET A 1 51.69 23.02 53.06
CA MET A 1 51.10 22.51 51.81
C MET A 1 50.24 21.32 52.19
N ASN A 2 48.93 21.51 52.31
CA ASN A 2 48.01 20.41 52.60
C ASN A 2 47.61 19.81 51.25
N THR A 3 48.18 18.67 50.91
CA THR A 3 47.65 17.79 49.86
C THR A 3 46.38 17.15 50.42
N SER A 4 45.24 17.78 50.17
CA SER A 4 43.95 17.12 50.35
C SER A 4 43.90 15.94 49.39
N GLU A 5 44.18 14.73 49.90
CA GLU A 5 43.97 13.50 49.15
C GLU A 5 42.48 13.41 48.80
N LEU A 6 42.18 13.48 47.51
CA LEU A 6 40.81 13.41 47.01
C LEU A 6 40.33 11.96 47.12
N ILE A 7 39.81 11.58 48.30
CA ILE A 7 39.20 10.27 48.50
C ILE A 7 37.84 10.29 47.80
N ILE A 8 37.80 9.76 46.58
CA ILE A 8 36.55 9.63 45.82
C ILE A 8 35.67 8.59 46.52
N PRO A 9 34.43 8.93 46.92
CA PRO A 9 33.52 7.96 47.52
C PRO A 9 33.25 6.79 46.57
N LEU A 10 33.25 5.57 47.09
CA LEU A 10 32.97 4.37 46.29
C LEU A 10 31.58 4.44 45.61
N SER A 11 30.61 5.11 46.24
CA SER A 11 29.31 5.42 45.64
C SER A 11 29.42 6.26 44.37
N SER A 12 30.31 7.25 44.34
CA SER A 12 30.56 8.08 43.16
C SER A 12 31.15 7.26 42.00
N ILE A 13 32.05 6.32 42.30
CA ILE A 13 32.62 5.40 41.30
C ILE A 13 31.54 4.48 40.73
N VAL A 14 30.73 3.88 41.60
CA VAL A 14 29.62 2.99 41.18
C VAL A 14 28.59 3.75 40.34
N SER A 15 28.19 4.95 40.76
CA SER A 15 27.27 5.80 39.98
C SER A 15 27.86 6.16 38.62
N ALA A 16 29.14 6.49 38.53
CA ALA A 16 29.81 6.78 37.26
C ALA A 16 29.79 5.57 36.31
N ILE A 17 30.01 4.35 36.83
CA ILE A 17 29.91 3.11 36.06
C ILE A 17 28.48 2.91 35.53
N PHE A 18 27.46 3.09 36.36
CA PHE A 18 26.06 2.96 35.90
C PHE A 18 25.67 4.00 34.86
N ILE A 19 26.13 5.25 35.01
CA ILE A 19 25.92 6.30 33.99
C ILE A 19 26.60 5.89 32.68
N PHE A 20 27.84 5.40 32.76
CA PHE A 20 28.58 4.93 31.59
C PHE A 20 27.85 3.77 30.89
N LEU A 21 27.42 2.75 31.66
CA LEU A 21 26.63 1.63 31.13
C LEU A 21 25.31 2.12 30.52
N GLY A 22 24.63 3.05 31.18
CA GLY A 22 23.39 3.67 30.70
C GLY A 22 23.57 4.32 29.33
N VAL A 23 24.57 5.18 29.19
CA VAL A 23 24.79 5.98 27.99
C VAL A 23 25.38 5.15 26.85
N TYR A 24 26.38 4.30 27.12
CA TYR A 24 27.15 3.66 26.07
C TYR A 24 26.69 2.24 25.74
N ILE A 25 25.94 1.58 26.63
CA ILE A 25 25.46 0.21 26.40
C ILE A 25 23.94 0.20 26.27
N PHE A 26 23.22 0.66 27.28
CA PHE A 26 21.77 0.54 27.30
C PHE A 26 21.09 1.46 26.29
N SER A 27 21.55 2.70 26.11
CA SER A 27 20.94 3.62 25.15
C SER A 27 21.06 3.15 23.70
N PRO A 28 22.24 2.75 23.18
CA PRO A 28 22.35 2.19 21.83
C PRO A 28 21.52 0.91 21.67
N LEU A 29 21.52 0.03 22.66
CA LEU A 29 20.74 -1.21 22.62
C LEU A 29 19.23 -0.92 22.58
N ALA A 30 18.76 0.06 23.35
CA ALA A 30 17.36 0.48 23.34
C ALA A 30 16.96 1.08 21.97
N ILE A 31 17.84 1.85 21.32
CA ILE A 31 17.59 2.39 19.97
C ILE A 31 17.44 1.25 18.96
N VAL A 32 18.37 0.29 18.98
CA VAL A 32 18.32 -0.89 18.08
C VAL A 32 17.07 -1.71 18.34
N ALA A 33 16.73 -1.97 19.61
CA ALA A 33 15.55 -2.75 19.97
C ALA A 33 14.25 -2.05 19.55
N ARG A 34 14.15 -0.74 19.74
CA ARG A 34 13.03 0.08 19.26
C ARG A 34 12.86 -0.06 17.75
N ASP A 35 13.94 0.13 17.01
CA ASP A 35 13.90 0.11 15.55
C ASP A 35 13.55 -1.27 15.00
N PHE A 36 14.13 -2.33 15.60
CA PHE A 36 13.76 -3.71 15.29
C PHE A 36 12.27 -3.99 15.55
N PHE A 37 11.73 -3.52 16.67
CA PHE A 37 10.33 -3.70 17.01
C PHE A 37 9.40 -2.96 16.05
N ILE A 38 9.72 -1.70 15.70
CA ILE A 38 8.94 -0.90 14.74
C ILE A 38 8.92 -1.61 13.37
N LEU A 39 10.07 -2.03 12.84
CA LEU A 39 10.15 -2.70 11.56
C LEU A 39 9.42 -4.05 11.57
N THR A 40 9.51 -4.80 12.67
CA THR A 40 8.83 -6.09 12.82
C THR A 40 7.31 -5.93 12.85
N LEU A 41 6.81 -4.97 13.64
CA LEU A 41 5.38 -4.65 13.68
C LEU A 41 4.90 -4.17 12.31
N PHE A 42 5.66 -3.29 11.69
CA PHE A 42 5.33 -2.74 10.39
C PHE A 42 5.22 -3.83 9.32
N LYS A 43 6.18 -4.76 9.26
CA LYS A 43 6.12 -5.93 8.37
C LYS A 43 4.88 -6.80 8.64
N LYS A 44 4.57 -7.06 9.91
CA LYS A 44 3.48 -7.97 10.30
C LYS A 44 2.08 -7.36 10.09
N TYR A 45 1.91 -6.08 10.37
CA TYR A 45 0.60 -5.43 10.41
C TYR A 45 0.30 -4.61 9.14
N ILE A 46 1.31 -4.02 8.51
CA ILE A 46 1.13 -3.17 7.33
C ILE A 46 1.43 -3.96 6.06
N LEU A 47 2.63 -4.54 5.94
CA LEU A 47 3.10 -5.26 4.73
C LEU A 47 2.79 -6.77 4.78
N ASN A 48 1.54 -7.11 5.10
CA ASN A 48 1.09 -8.50 5.14
C ASN A 48 0.48 -8.96 3.81
N GLN A 49 0.15 -10.25 3.72
CA GLN A 49 -0.50 -10.82 2.54
C GLN A 49 -1.82 -10.11 2.18
N LYS A 50 -2.60 -9.66 3.18
CA LYS A 50 -3.84 -8.92 2.96
C LYS A 50 -3.58 -7.59 2.23
N PHE A 51 -2.48 -6.90 2.52
CA PHE A 51 -2.07 -5.69 1.82
C PHE A 51 -1.83 -5.96 0.33
N TYR A 52 -1.04 -6.99 0.00
CA TYR A 52 -0.77 -7.35 -1.39
C TYR A 52 -2.02 -7.80 -2.14
N MET A 53 -2.89 -8.59 -1.50
CA MET A 53 -4.20 -8.95 -2.07
C MET A 53 -5.08 -7.73 -2.32
N SER A 54 -5.03 -6.72 -1.44
CA SER A 54 -5.79 -5.48 -1.62
C SER A 54 -5.27 -4.67 -2.79
N ILE A 55 -3.94 -4.58 -2.96
CA ILE A 55 -3.32 -3.93 -4.13
C ILE A 55 -3.75 -4.65 -5.41
N ASP A 56 -3.67 -5.97 -5.42
CA ASP A 56 -4.04 -6.79 -6.58
C ASP A 56 -5.50 -6.56 -6.99
N MET A 57 -6.43 -6.63 -6.02
CA MET A 57 -7.84 -6.33 -6.27
C MET A 57 -8.06 -4.89 -6.76
N LEU A 58 -7.36 -3.92 -6.18
CA LEU A 58 -7.46 -2.52 -6.58
C LEU A 58 -7.01 -2.34 -8.04
N ASN A 59 -5.88 -2.94 -8.40
CA ASN A 59 -5.31 -2.86 -9.75
C ASN A 59 -6.18 -3.57 -10.78
N LEU A 60 -6.74 -4.73 -10.44
CA LEU A 60 -7.71 -5.43 -11.27
C LEU A 60 -8.96 -4.58 -11.49
N ASP A 61 -9.53 -3.98 -10.43
CA ASP A 61 -10.70 -3.11 -10.56
C ASP A 61 -10.41 -1.87 -11.40
N LYS A 62 -9.23 -1.26 -11.20
CA LYS A 62 -8.77 -0.13 -12.01
C LYS A 62 -8.68 -0.52 -13.48
N ALA A 63 -8.08 -1.67 -13.79
CA ALA A 63 -7.93 -2.16 -15.14
C ALA A 63 -9.29 -2.43 -15.82
N HIS A 64 -10.26 -3.00 -15.09
CA HIS A 64 -11.62 -3.18 -15.59
C HIS A 64 -12.31 -1.83 -15.88
N LEU A 65 -12.20 -0.87 -14.96
CA LEU A 65 -12.80 0.46 -15.12
C LEU A 65 -12.18 1.20 -16.31
N ASP A 66 -10.86 1.13 -16.48
CA ASP A 66 -10.14 1.84 -17.54
C ASP A 66 -10.36 1.22 -18.93
N LEU A 67 -10.45 -0.12 -19.04
CA LEU A 67 -10.56 -0.80 -20.33
C LEU A 67 -11.99 -1.13 -20.75
N ILE A 68 -12.82 -1.62 -19.82
CA ILE A 68 -14.14 -2.17 -20.15
C ILE A 68 -15.22 -1.13 -19.89
N TYR A 69 -15.16 -0.45 -18.74
CA TYR A 69 -16.22 0.45 -18.28
C TYR A 69 -15.90 1.95 -18.43
N ASN A 70 -14.94 2.29 -19.29
CA ASN A 70 -14.62 3.67 -19.65
C ASN A 70 -15.57 4.23 -20.72
N LYS A 71 -16.56 3.45 -21.14
CA LYS A 71 -17.57 3.83 -22.14
C LYS A 71 -18.59 4.81 -21.55
N SER A 72 -19.08 5.73 -22.36
CA SER A 72 -20.20 6.59 -21.98
C SER A 72 -21.47 5.75 -21.83
N SER A 73 -22.39 6.15 -20.95
CA SER A 73 -23.67 5.47 -20.77
C SER A 73 -24.78 6.50 -20.56
N SER A 74 -25.86 6.40 -21.32
CA SER A 74 -27.01 7.31 -21.26
C SER A 74 -28.32 6.54 -21.31
N THR A 75 -29.35 7.11 -20.69
CA THR A 75 -30.73 6.66 -20.83
C THR A 75 -31.61 7.84 -21.24
N TYR A 76 -32.38 7.66 -22.32
CA TYR A 76 -33.29 8.70 -22.80
C TYR A 76 -34.54 8.07 -23.41
N ASN A 77 -35.73 8.46 -22.94
CA ASN A 77 -37.03 8.00 -23.46
C ASN A 77 -37.10 6.48 -23.72
N ASN A 78 -36.74 5.66 -22.72
CA ASN A 78 -36.68 4.19 -22.79
C ASN A 78 -35.66 3.60 -23.78
N ARG A 79 -34.76 4.42 -24.35
CA ARG A 79 -33.56 3.96 -25.05
C ARG A 79 -32.39 3.91 -24.09
N TYR A 80 -31.58 2.86 -24.24
CA TYR A 80 -30.41 2.62 -23.42
C TYR A 80 -29.20 2.61 -24.35
N GLU A 81 -28.22 3.44 -24.04
CA GLU A 81 -27.03 3.59 -24.88
C GLU A 81 -25.77 3.34 -24.08
N ILE A 82 -24.85 2.59 -24.67
CA ILE A 82 -23.47 2.42 -24.19
C ILE A 82 -22.56 2.79 -25.35
N ASP A 83 -21.66 3.75 -25.15
CA ASP A 83 -20.72 4.23 -26.17
C ASP A 83 -21.40 4.74 -27.46
N ASN A 84 -22.59 5.34 -27.32
CA ASN A 84 -23.48 5.77 -28.40
C ASN A 84 -24.10 4.63 -29.24
N GLU A 85 -23.97 3.38 -28.82
CA GLU A 85 -24.69 2.24 -29.40
C GLU A 85 -25.93 1.92 -28.57
N GLU A 86 -27.08 1.74 -29.24
CA GLU A 86 -28.34 1.37 -28.58
C GLU A 86 -28.30 -0.11 -28.18
N VAL A 87 -28.46 -0.37 -26.89
CA VAL A 87 -28.42 -1.72 -26.30
C VAL A 87 -29.76 -2.05 -25.66
N THR A 88 -29.98 -3.33 -25.38
CA THR A 88 -31.16 -3.74 -24.63
C THR A 88 -31.09 -3.24 -23.18
N LYS A 89 -32.26 -3.09 -22.55
CA LYS A 89 -32.34 -2.73 -21.12
C LYS A 89 -31.55 -3.71 -20.23
N GLU A 90 -31.64 -5.01 -20.53
CA GLU A 90 -30.98 -6.05 -19.74
C GLU A 90 -29.46 -5.94 -19.80
N GLU A 91 -28.92 -5.67 -21.00
CA GLU A 91 -27.48 -5.43 -21.20
C GLU A 91 -27.01 -4.16 -20.48
N TYR A 92 -27.81 -3.08 -20.57
CA TYR A 92 -27.52 -1.85 -19.87
C TYR A 92 -27.51 -2.02 -18.35
N ASP A 93 -28.54 -2.66 -17.79
CA ASP A 93 -28.65 -2.90 -16.35
C ASP A 93 -27.48 -3.79 -15.86
N LYS A 94 -27.11 -4.80 -16.66
CA LYS A 94 -25.93 -5.65 -16.38
C LYS A 94 -24.64 -4.82 -16.40
N TYR A 95 -24.43 -3.98 -17.41
CA TYR A 95 -23.26 -3.11 -17.52
C TYR A 95 -23.15 -2.17 -16.31
N ILE A 96 -24.21 -1.42 -15.98
CA ILE A 96 -24.22 -0.48 -14.86
C ILE A 96 -24.00 -1.20 -13.52
N LYS A 97 -24.59 -2.39 -13.34
CA LYS A 97 -24.39 -3.18 -12.13
C LYS A 97 -22.93 -3.60 -11.96
N GLN A 98 -22.28 -4.05 -13.03
CA GLN A 98 -20.87 -4.44 -12.98
C GLN A 98 -19.93 -3.23 -12.81
N TYR A 99 -20.19 -2.13 -13.53
CA TYR A 99 -19.48 -0.86 -13.34
C TYR A 99 -19.53 -0.41 -11.88
N ASN A 100 -20.74 -0.35 -11.29
CA ASN A 100 -20.92 0.08 -9.90
C ASN A 100 -20.24 -0.88 -8.91
N PHE A 101 -20.23 -2.19 -9.20
CA PHE A 101 -19.52 -3.17 -8.38
C PHE A 101 -18.01 -2.86 -8.33
N HIS A 102 -17.36 -2.72 -9.49
CA HIS A 102 -15.93 -2.41 -9.58
C HIS A 102 -15.61 -1.05 -8.98
N LYS A 103 -16.41 -0.01 -9.28
CA LYS A 103 -16.23 1.34 -8.74
C LYS A 103 -16.33 1.39 -7.22
N ASN A 104 -17.33 0.73 -6.64
CA ASN A 104 -17.53 0.71 -5.18
C ASN A 104 -16.42 -0.08 -4.48
N ARG A 105 -16.02 -1.23 -5.04
CA ARG A 105 -14.93 -2.03 -4.51
C ARG A 105 -13.60 -1.27 -4.59
N PHE A 106 -13.30 -0.64 -5.73
CA PHE A 106 -12.15 0.22 -5.92
C PHE A 106 -12.09 1.32 -4.86
N SER A 107 -13.16 2.12 -4.71
CA SER A 107 -13.21 3.24 -3.76
C SER A 107 -12.96 2.78 -2.31
N LYS A 108 -13.61 1.68 -1.90
CA LYS A 108 -13.45 1.13 -0.55
C LYS A 108 -12.02 0.68 -0.28
N ILE A 109 -11.43 -0.08 -1.21
CA ILE A 109 -10.06 -0.60 -1.06
C ILE A 109 -9.04 0.53 -1.15
N HIS A 110 -9.24 1.49 -2.06
CA HIS A 110 -8.35 2.63 -2.26
C HIS A 110 -8.18 3.45 -0.98
N ASN A 111 -9.28 3.75 -0.29
CA ASN A 111 -9.26 4.50 0.96
C ASN A 111 -8.50 3.78 2.09
N GLU A 112 -8.60 2.45 2.18
CA GLU A 112 -7.82 1.68 3.15
C GLU A 112 -6.32 1.66 2.77
N LEU A 113 -6.02 1.48 1.48
CA LEU A 113 -4.65 1.39 0.98
C LEU A 113 -3.90 2.71 1.04
N ILE A 114 -4.53 3.84 0.72
CA ILE A 114 -3.85 5.14 0.74
C ILE A 114 -3.33 5.49 2.14
N LEU A 115 -4.08 5.13 3.19
CA LEU A 115 -3.65 5.29 4.58
C LEU A 115 -2.42 4.41 4.88
N LYS A 116 -2.43 3.15 4.42
CA LYS A 116 -1.30 2.23 4.58
C LYS A 116 -0.07 2.68 3.80
N LEU A 117 -0.22 3.11 2.55
CA LEU A 117 0.86 3.64 1.71
C LEU A 117 1.47 4.91 2.31
N ASN A 118 0.64 5.80 2.87
CA ASN A 118 1.14 6.98 3.58
C ASN A 118 1.95 6.61 4.83
N LEU A 119 1.50 5.61 5.60
CA LEU A 119 2.28 5.08 6.72
C LEU A 119 3.59 4.45 6.24
N ILE A 120 3.55 3.71 5.12
CA ILE A 120 4.74 3.10 4.52
C ILE A 120 5.75 4.17 4.14
N GLY A 121 5.33 5.22 3.42
CA GLY A 121 6.22 6.30 3.03
C GLY A 121 6.83 7.03 4.24
N ARG A 122 6.06 7.21 5.33
CA ARG A 122 6.58 7.82 6.57
C ARG A 122 7.66 6.95 7.24
N VAL A 123 7.42 5.65 7.35
CA VAL A 123 8.38 4.71 7.95
C VAL A 123 9.63 4.61 7.07
N CYS A 124 9.47 4.47 5.76
CA CYS A 124 10.60 4.41 4.83
C CYS A 124 11.45 5.68 4.92
N LYS A 125 10.83 6.86 4.92
CA LYS A 125 11.54 8.13 5.06
C LYS A 125 12.27 8.26 6.40
N TYR A 126 11.65 7.83 7.51
CA TYR A 126 12.28 7.85 8.83
C TYR A 126 13.54 6.98 8.89
N TYR A 127 13.49 5.80 8.27
CA TYR A 127 14.61 4.85 8.23
C TYR A 127 15.54 5.03 7.01
N LYS A 128 15.30 6.04 6.16
CA LYS A 128 16.04 6.28 4.90
C LYS A 128 16.04 5.05 3.97
N LEU A 129 14.88 4.43 3.81
CA LEU A 129 14.65 3.25 2.98
C LEU A 129 13.98 3.63 1.65
N ASP A 130 14.55 4.61 0.95
CA ASP A 130 13.94 5.15 -0.28
C ASP A 130 13.87 4.09 -1.40
N ASP A 131 14.92 3.28 -1.57
CA ASP A 131 14.94 2.17 -2.55
C ASP A 131 13.83 1.14 -2.29
N PHE A 132 13.52 0.89 -1.02
CA PHE A 132 12.46 -0.05 -0.64
C PHE A 132 11.07 0.51 -0.98
N GLN A 133 10.84 1.79 -0.73
CA GLN A 133 9.61 2.45 -1.13
C GLN A 133 9.45 2.46 -2.65
N GLU A 134 10.53 2.71 -3.39
CA GLU A 134 10.52 2.66 -4.85
C GLU A 134 10.20 1.25 -5.37
N SER A 135 10.78 0.21 -4.76
CA SER A 135 10.46 -1.18 -5.09
C SER A 135 8.97 -1.50 -4.92
N ILE A 136 8.35 -1.07 -3.81
CA ILE A 136 6.92 -1.29 -3.58
C ILE A 136 6.09 -0.61 -4.66
N ASN A 137 6.40 0.64 -5.01
CA ASN A 137 5.66 1.37 -6.03
C ASN A 137 5.80 0.70 -7.40
N LYS A 138 7.01 0.28 -7.77
CA LYS A 138 7.26 -0.46 -9.02
C LYS A 138 6.47 -1.76 -9.08
N ASP A 139 6.39 -2.50 -7.97
CA ASP A 139 5.60 -3.73 -7.91
C ASP A 139 4.09 -3.46 -8.07
N ILE A 140 3.58 -2.37 -7.49
CA ILE A 140 2.18 -1.94 -7.64
C ILE A 140 1.89 -1.61 -9.12
N ASP A 141 2.74 -0.81 -9.76
CA ASP A 141 2.56 -0.39 -11.15
C ASP A 141 2.64 -1.58 -12.10
N LYS A 142 3.65 -2.44 -11.92
CA LYS A 142 3.81 -3.67 -12.71
C LYS A 142 2.59 -4.58 -12.60
N ASN A 143 1.98 -4.68 -11.43
CA ASN A 143 0.81 -5.53 -11.25
C ASN A 143 -0.41 -4.99 -12.01
N TYR A 144 -0.57 -3.66 -12.09
CA TYR A 144 -1.59 -3.05 -12.94
C TYR A 144 -1.36 -3.37 -14.43
N ASP A 145 -0.12 -3.24 -14.92
CA ASP A 145 0.21 -3.54 -16.31
C ASP A 145 -0.11 -5.00 -16.69
N ILE A 146 0.18 -5.95 -15.78
CA ILE A 146 -0.16 -7.37 -15.97
C ILE A 146 -1.67 -7.56 -16.14
N HIS A 147 -2.50 -6.93 -15.30
CA HIS A 147 -3.95 -7.03 -15.40
C HIS A 147 -4.48 -6.41 -16.70
N ILE A 148 -3.94 -5.27 -17.10
CA ILE A 148 -4.28 -4.61 -18.37
C ILE A 148 -3.95 -5.51 -19.57
N GLU A 149 -2.77 -6.11 -19.60
CA GLU A 149 -2.35 -7.01 -20.68
C GLU A 149 -3.22 -8.27 -20.73
N SER A 150 -3.54 -8.86 -19.57
CA SER A 150 -4.43 -10.03 -19.49
C SER A 150 -5.81 -9.71 -20.06
N LEU A 151 -6.41 -8.60 -19.63
CA LEU A 151 -7.74 -8.18 -20.09
C LEU A 151 -7.76 -7.84 -21.57
N LYS A 152 -6.73 -7.16 -22.10
CA LYS A 152 -6.59 -6.92 -23.54
C LYS A 152 -6.56 -8.21 -24.34
N LYS A 153 -5.84 -9.22 -23.85
CA LYS A 153 -5.76 -10.54 -24.49
C LYS A 153 -7.12 -11.25 -24.46
N GLU A 154 -7.83 -11.21 -23.34
CA GLU A 154 -9.17 -11.79 -23.23
C GLU A 154 -10.17 -11.13 -24.19
N LEU A 155 -10.19 -9.80 -24.24
CA LEU A 155 -11.03 -9.03 -25.17
C LEU A 155 -10.72 -9.36 -26.64
N PHE A 156 -9.43 -9.48 -26.99
CA PHE A 156 -9.01 -9.86 -28.33
C PHE A 156 -9.55 -11.25 -28.75
N TRP A 157 -9.55 -12.23 -27.84
CA TRP A 157 -10.07 -13.56 -28.14
C TRP A 157 -11.59 -13.59 -28.23
N GLN A 158 -12.30 -12.80 -27.40
CA GLN A 158 -13.76 -12.68 -27.48
C GLN A 158 -14.20 -12.15 -28.85
N GLN A 159 -13.55 -11.07 -29.34
CA GLN A 159 -13.82 -10.50 -30.66
C GLN A 159 -13.56 -11.46 -31.81
N ARG A 160 -12.67 -12.45 -31.64
CA ARG A 160 -12.35 -13.46 -32.67
C ARG A 160 -13.31 -14.66 -32.71
N VAL A 161 -14.09 -14.88 -31.65
CA VAL A 161 -15.08 -15.96 -31.57
C VAL A 161 -16.45 -15.48 -32.08
N GLU A 162 -16.70 -14.17 -32.01
CA GLU A 162 -17.95 -13.54 -32.46
C GLU A 162 -17.95 -13.14 -33.95
N ASN A 163 -16.79 -13.20 -34.63
CA ASN A 163 -16.63 -13.02 -36.09
C ASN A 163 -16.43 -14.36 -36.80
#